data_AF-A0A962NAB2-F1
#
_entry.id   AF-A0A962NAB2-F1
#
_cell.length_a   1.000
_cell.length_b   1.000
_cell.length_c   1.000
_cell.angle_alpha   90.00
_cell.angle_beta   90.00
_cell.angle_gamma   90.00
#
_symmetry.space_group_name_H-M   'P 1'
#
loop_
_entity.id
_entity.type
_entity.pdbx_description
1 polymer ?
#
loop_
_entity_poly.entity_id
_entity_poly.type
_entity_poly.pdbx_seq_one_letter_code
_entity_poly.pdbx_strand_id
1 'polypeptide(L)'
;MRAMQCVQWGEPEQLELREIALPEPGPGQVRIRIAAAGVNFPDLLIVQKKYQMQPPLPFTPGAEVAGTVDAVGEGVTALRLGQAVAALCGIGGFAEAVVVDAALCMPLPAGVPMTLALLPLLSLLGFAALAIWPAYALLIFVQAGRRAINFAIASPTRELLYVPLPRGEKFKVKNFIDTFVFRAGDQIGALTQAGLNTVGAGIAATALLGLPLCAGWLALAFWLGRRHRQLTLDPIAPTPDVSATVPPSASGEAHATGSS
;
A
#
# COMPACT_ATOMS: atom_id res chain seq x y z
N MET A 1 -17.95 12.12 -16.42
CA MET A 1 -17.33 11.07 -15.59
C MET A 1 -18.38 10.48 -14.68
N ARG A 2 -18.24 9.20 -14.34
CA ARG A 2 -19.13 8.51 -13.39
C ARG A 2 -18.70 8.79 -11.95
N ALA A 3 -19.65 9.05 -11.08
CA ALA A 3 -19.43 9.27 -9.65
C ALA A 3 -20.62 8.76 -8.83
N MET A 4 -20.34 8.23 -7.63
CA MET A 4 -21.37 7.94 -6.65
C MET A 4 -21.76 9.23 -5.95
N GLN A 5 -23.00 9.68 -6.14
CA GLN A 5 -23.51 10.92 -5.58
C GLN A 5 -24.48 10.65 -4.43
N CYS A 6 -24.22 11.33 -3.32
CA CYS A 6 -25.17 11.54 -2.25
C CYS A 6 -26.04 12.76 -2.63
N VAL A 7 -27.29 12.50 -2.98
CA VAL A 7 -28.25 13.54 -3.43
C VAL A 7 -29.30 13.85 -2.37
N GLN A 8 -29.43 12.95 -1.41
CA GLN A 8 -30.22 13.08 -0.19
C GLN A 8 -29.49 12.38 0.94
N TRP A 9 -29.67 12.87 2.17
CA TRP A 9 -29.13 12.21 3.36
C TRP A 9 -29.83 10.88 3.61
N GLY A 10 -29.07 9.85 3.97
CA GLY A 10 -29.65 8.55 4.26
C GLY A 10 -28.61 7.46 4.37
N GLU A 11 -29.03 6.24 4.07
CA GLU A 11 -28.16 5.07 4.11
C GLU A 11 -27.30 4.96 2.82
N PRO A 12 -26.10 4.35 2.89
CA PRO A 12 -25.17 4.24 1.76
C PRO A 12 -25.76 3.60 0.49
N GLU A 13 -26.75 2.71 0.65
CA GLU A 13 -27.46 2.05 -0.46
C GLU A 13 -28.27 3.05 -1.31
N GLN A 14 -28.52 4.25 -0.79
CA GLN A 14 -29.22 5.33 -1.49
C GLN A 14 -28.27 6.20 -2.33
N LEU A 15 -26.97 5.93 -2.32
CA LEU A 15 -26.03 6.60 -3.21
C LEU A 15 -26.36 6.25 -4.67
N GLU A 16 -26.35 7.25 -5.53
CA GLU A 16 -26.68 7.07 -6.94
C GLU A 16 -25.43 7.17 -7.80
N LEU A 17 -25.24 6.20 -8.70
CA LEU A 17 -24.24 6.34 -9.76
C LEU A 17 -24.76 7.34 -10.80
N ARG A 18 -24.10 8.50 -10.90
CA ARG A 18 -24.47 9.57 -11.85
C ARG A 18 -23.30 9.92 -12.76
N GLU A 19 -23.64 10.40 -13.95
CA GLU A 19 -22.68 11.09 -14.80
C GLU A 19 -22.64 12.57 -14.46
N ILE A 20 -21.45 13.07 -14.14
CA ILE A 20 -21.18 14.47 -13.82
C ILE A 20 -20.04 15.01 -14.69
N ALA A 21 -19.91 16.33 -14.77
CA ALA A 21 -18.80 16.96 -15.48
C ALA A 21 -17.45 16.50 -14.91
N LEU A 22 -16.46 16.31 -15.79
CA LEU A 22 -15.09 16.08 -15.36
C LEU A 22 -14.57 17.39 -14.74
N PRO A 23 -14.15 17.42 -13.48
CA PRO A 23 -13.65 18.64 -12.85
C PRO A 23 -12.32 19.04 -13.47
N GLU A 24 -12.05 20.33 -13.62
CA GLU A 24 -10.75 20.85 -14.07
C GLU A 24 -9.96 21.38 -12.87
N PRO A 25 -8.65 21.09 -12.75
CA PRO A 25 -7.86 21.58 -11.64
C PRO A 25 -7.60 23.09 -11.75
N GLY A 26 -7.82 23.83 -10.66
CA GLY A 26 -7.40 25.22 -10.54
C GLY A 26 -5.92 25.38 -10.17
N PRO A 27 -5.45 26.62 -9.94
CA PRO A 27 -4.08 26.87 -9.49
C PRO A 27 -3.74 26.09 -8.22
N GLY A 28 -2.55 25.48 -8.18
CA GLY A 28 -2.09 24.65 -7.06
C GLY A 28 -2.73 23.26 -6.96
N GLN A 29 -3.66 22.90 -7.86
CA GLN A 29 -4.38 21.63 -7.82
C GLN A 29 -3.93 20.66 -8.92
N VAL A 30 -4.18 19.38 -8.70
CA VAL A 30 -4.04 18.33 -9.72
C VAL A 30 -5.35 17.55 -9.83
N ARG A 31 -5.61 17.01 -11.01
CA ARG A 31 -6.64 15.98 -11.18
C ARG A 31 -6.00 14.61 -11.19
N ILE A 32 -6.57 13.72 -10.40
CA ILE A 32 -6.15 12.33 -10.29
C ILE A 32 -7.22 11.48 -10.96
N ARG A 33 -6.84 10.72 -11.98
CA ARG A 33 -7.63 9.60 -12.48
C ARG A 33 -7.53 8.46 -11.47
N ILE A 34 -8.64 8.16 -10.82
CA ILE A 34 -8.70 7.26 -9.68
C ILE A 34 -8.57 5.82 -10.17
N ALA A 35 -7.64 5.07 -9.58
CA ALA A 35 -7.49 3.64 -9.79
C ALA A 35 -8.09 2.83 -8.63
N ALA A 36 -8.04 3.38 -7.42
CA ALA A 36 -8.66 2.83 -6.22
C ALA A 36 -9.05 3.96 -5.26
N ALA A 37 -10.12 3.74 -4.49
CA ALA A 37 -10.54 4.62 -3.40
C ALA A 37 -10.63 3.82 -2.09
N GLY A 38 -10.24 4.44 -0.99
CA GLY A 38 -10.42 3.88 0.35
C GLY A 38 -11.86 4.04 0.80
N VAL A 39 -12.45 3.00 1.39
CA VAL A 39 -13.77 3.06 2.02
C VAL A 39 -13.56 3.05 3.52
N ASN A 40 -13.95 4.15 4.18
CA ASN A 40 -13.77 4.34 5.60
C ASN A 40 -15.12 4.56 6.30
N PHE A 41 -15.17 4.29 7.60
CA PHE A 41 -16.40 4.49 8.39
C PHE A 41 -16.92 5.94 8.37
N PRO A 42 -16.08 7.00 8.38
CA PRO A 42 -16.54 8.38 8.24
C PRO A 42 -17.31 8.66 6.94
N ASP A 43 -17.00 7.96 5.83
CA ASP A 43 -17.74 8.14 4.58
C ASP A 43 -19.24 7.81 4.77
N LEU A 44 -19.52 6.74 5.53
CA LEU A 44 -20.89 6.34 5.89
C LEU A 44 -21.57 7.39 6.78
N LEU A 45 -20.85 7.90 7.78
CA LEU A 45 -21.37 8.91 8.69
C LEU A 45 -21.67 10.23 7.98
N ILE A 46 -20.86 10.61 7.00
CA ILE A 46 -21.08 11.81 6.18
C ILE A 46 -22.37 11.64 5.36
N VAL A 47 -22.56 10.51 4.68
CA VAL A 47 -23.78 10.21 3.90
C VAL A 47 -25.04 10.20 4.78
N GLN A 48 -24.93 9.73 6.02
CA GLN A 48 -26.02 9.73 7.00
C GLN A 48 -26.23 11.07 7.72
N LYS A 49 -25.44 12.12 7.42
CA LYS A 49 -25.44 13.41 8.14
C LYS A 49 -25.14 13.29 9.64
N LYS A 50 -24.39 12.26 10.06
CA LYS A 50 -23.99 12.00 11.45
C LYS A 50 -22.55 12.42 11.75
N TYR A 51 -21.85 12.98 10.77
CA TYR A 51 -20.48 13.47 10.91
C TYR A 51 -20.42 14.99 11.09
N GLN A 52 -19.30 15.49 11.59
CA GLN A 52 -19.08 16.93 11.78
C GLN A 52 -19.03 17.67 10.44
N MET A 53 -18.40 17.05 9.43
CA MET A 53 -18.39 17.57 8.06
C MET A 53 -19.71 17.22 7.36
N GLN A 54 -20.41 18.23 6.83
CA GLN A 54 -21.69 18.07 6.12
C GLN A 54 -21.63 18.85 4.80
N PRO A 55 -21.09 18.26 3.72
CA PRO A 55 -21.02 18.92 2.42
C PRO A 55 -22.42 19.26 1.88
N PRO A 56 -22.58 20.32 1.06
CA PRO A 56 -23.84 20.60 0.41
C PRO A 56 -24.22 19.44 -0.55
N LEU A 57 -25.50 19.07 -0.56
CA LEU A 57 -26.02 18.11 -1.53
C LEU A 57 -26.20 18.79 -2.91
N PRO A 58 -25.95 18.09 -4.03
CA PRO A 58 -25.36 16.76 -4.08
C PRO A 58 -23.83 16.80 -3.93
N PHE A 59 -23.25 15.78 -3.29
CA PHE A 59 -21.79 15.60 -3.21
C PHE A 59 -21.38 14.16 -3.49
N THR A 60 -20.09 13.95 -3.71
CA THR A 60 -19.50 12.62 -3.92
C THR A 60 -18.67 12.25 -2.68
N PRO A 61 -18.99 11.16 -1.96
CA PRO A 61 -18.20 10.71 -0.80
C PRO A 61 -16.83 10.14 -1.20
N GLY A 62 -16.04 9.71 -0.22
CA GLY A 62 -14.72 9.11 -0.41
C GLY A 62 -13.60 10.10 -0.12
N ALA A 63 -12.88 9.86 0.97
CA ALA A 63 -11.85 10.76 1.48
C ALA A 63 -10.43 10.48 0.97
N GLU A 64 -10.18 9.29 0.41
CA GLU A 64 -8.84 8.82 0.08
C GLU A 64 -8.82 8.11 -1.27
N VAL A 65 -7.84 8.44 -2.10
CA VAL A 65 -7.67 7.83 -3.43
C VAL A 65 -6.22 7.49 -3.73
N ALA A 66 -6.04 6.51 -4.60
CA ALA A 66 -4.78 6.24 -5.28
C ALA A 66 -5.03 6.20 -6.80
N GLY A 67 -4.15 6.81 -7.57
CA GLY A 67 -4.37 6.96 -9.00
C GLY A 67 -3.19 7.61 -9.71
N THR A 68 -3.47 8.16 -10.88
CA THR A 68 -2.48 8.82 -11.72
C THR A 68 -2.89 10.26 -11.98
N VAL A 69 -1.96 11.20 -11.85
CA VAL A 69 -2.18 12.60 -12.21
C VAL A 69 -2.44 12.69 -13.72
N ASP A 70 -3.63 13.16 -14.12
CA ASP A 70 -4.05 13.27 -15.52
C ASP A 70 -4.30 14.72 -15.99
N ALA A 71 -4.35 15.68 -15.06
CA ALA A 71 -4.25 17.11 -15.32
C ALA A 71 -3.53 17.83 -14.16
N VAL A 72 -2.85 18.93 -14.49
CA VAL A 72 -2.07 19.73 -13.54
C VAL A 72 -2.47 21.20 -13.71
N GLY A 73 -2.87 21.83 -12.60
CA GLY A 73 -3.21 23.24 -12.56
C GLY A 73 -1.97 24.15 -12.49
N GLU A 74 -2.19 25.45 -12.68
CA GLU A 74 -1.13 26.45 -12.68
C GLU A 74 -0.32 26.46 -11.37
N GLY A 75 1.00 26.65 -11.46
CA GLY A 75 1.89 26.79 -10.30
C GLY A 75 2.29 25.47 -9.62
N VAL A 76 1.75 24.32 -10.02
CA VAL A 76 2.17 23.02 -9.48
C VAL A 76 3.49 22.58 -10.12
N THR A 77 4.53 22.44 -9.29
CA THR A 77 5.88 22.02 -9.73
C THR A 77 6.33 20.69 -9.13
N ALA A 78 5.75 20.28 -8.00
CA ALA A 78 6.14 19.06 -7.29
C ALA A 78 5.59 17.77 -7.93
N LEU A 79 4.54 17.88 -8.75
CA LEU A 79 3.85 16.76 -9.40
C LEU A 79 3.78 16.99 -10.91
N ARG A 80 3.75 15.89 -11.66
CA ARG A 80 3.70 15.90 -13.12
C ARG A 80 2.64 14.95 -13.67
N LEU A 81 2.18 15.23 -14.88
CA LEU A 81 1.30 14.34 -15.64
C LEU A 81 1.87 12.92 -15.70
N GLY A 82 1.01 11.92 -15.53
CA GLY A 82 1.36 10.50 -15.53
C GLY A 82 1.96 9.99 -14.22
N GLN A 83 2.16 10.85 -13.21
CA GLN A 83 2.72 10.43 -11.92
C GLN A 83 1.69 9.68 -11.08
N ALA A 84 2.09 8.54 -10.52
CA ALA A 84 1.28 7.80 -9.55
C ALA A 84 1.29 8.52 -8.19
N VAL A 85 0.12 8.73 -7.62
CA VAL A 85 -0.07 9.45 -6.35
C VAL A 85 -1.15 8.78 -5.51
N ALA A 86 -1.03 8.91 -4.20
CA ALA A 86 -2.13 8.75 -3.26
C ALA A 86 -2.49 10.13 -2.70
N ALA A 87 -3.76 10.36 -2.37
CA ALA A 87 -4.20 11.65 -1.89
C ALA A 87 -5.31 11.52 -0.85
N LEU A 88 -5.29 12.43 0.13
CA LEU A 88 -6.38 12.66 1.07
C LEU A 88 -7.24 13.80 0.51
N CYS A 89 -8.27 13.47 -0.26
CA CYS A 89 -9.14 14.45 -0.92
C CYS A 89 -10.29 14.95 -0.03
N GLY A 90 -10.55 14.27 1.10
CA GLY A 90 -11.63 14.59 2.03
C GLY A 90 -13.01 14.16 1.53
N ILE A 91 -13.37 14.54 0.30
CA ILE A 91 -14.53 14.05 -0.46
C ILE A 91 -14.17 13.91 -1.95
N GLY A 92 -15.04 13.30 -2.74
CA GLY A 92 -14.90 13.17 -4.19
C GLY A 92 -14.22 11.89 -4.66
N GLY A 93 -13.75 11.04 -3.74
CA GLY A 93 -12.98 9.84 -4.06
C GLY A 93 -13.78 8.70 -4.68
N PHE A 94 -15.10 8.66 -4.49
CA PHE A 94 -15.97 7.66 -5.13
C PHE A 94 -16.40 8.09 -6.54
N ALA A 95 -15.42 8.41 -7.38
CA ALA A 95 -15.58 8.82 -8.77
C ALA A 95 -14.46 8.26 -9.65
N GLU A 96 -14.55 8.49 -10.96
CA GLU A 96 -13.46 8.16 -11.89
C GLU A 96 -12.28 9.14 -11.82
N ALA A 97 -12.52 10.38 -11.39
CA ALA A 97 -11.48 11.38 -11.18
C ALA A 97 -11.84 12.35 -10.05
N VAL A 98 -10.82 12.90 -9.41
CA VAL A 98 -10.96 13.92 -8.35
C VAL A 98 -9.90 15.00 -8.50
N VAL A 99 -10.27 16.25 -8.20
CA VAL A 99 -9.32 17.37 -8.11
C VAL A 99 -8.91 17.54 -6.66
N VAL A 100 -7.61 17.62 -6.40
CA VAL A 100 -7.03 17.74 -5.06
C VAL A 100 -5.92 18.78 -5.08
N ASP A 101 -5.73 19.47 -3.96
CA ASP A 101 -4.55 20.29 -3.73
C ASP A 101 -3.28 19.43 -3.89
N ALA A 102 -2.30 19.91 -4.66
CA ALA A 102 -1.05 19.19 -4.88
C ALA A 102 -0.29 18.91 -3.58
N ALA A 103 -0.46 19.74 -2.54
CA ALA A 103 0.15 19.56 -1.22
C ALA A 103 -0.44 18.37 -0.43
N LEU A 104 -1.67 17.94 -0.75
CA LEU A 104 -2.32 16.77 -0.14
C LEU A 104 -2.07 15.47 -0.90
N CYS A 105 -1.27 15.55 -1.98
CA CYS A 105 -0.91 14.40 -2.80
C CYS A 105 0.48 13.89 -2.41
N MET A 106 0.56 12.60 -2.10
CA MET A 106 1.80 11.90 -1.85
C MET A 106 2.22 11.10 -3.11
N PRO A 107 3.39 11.39 -3.70
CA PRO A 107 3.97 10.55 -4.75
C PRO A 107 4.08 9.10 -4.31
N LEU A 108 3.51 8.19 -5.11
CA LEU A 108 3.73 6.77 -4.90
C LEU A 108 5.11 6.37 -5.44
N PRO A 109 5.85 5.52 -4.73
CA PRO A 109 7.10 4.98 -5.24
C PRO A 109 6.86 4.16 -6.51
N ALA A 110 7.91 3.88 -7.28
CA ALA A 110 7.87 3.25 -8.61
C ALA A 110 7.43 1.76 -8.62
N GLY A 111 6.57 1.36 -7.68
CA GLY A 111 5.98 0.03 -7.55
C GLY A 111 6.77 -0.91 -6.65
N VAL A 112 6.10 -2.01 -6.29
CA VAL A 112 6.63 -3.09 -5.43
C VAL A 112 8.03 -3.58 -5.83
N PRO A 113 8.38 -3.79 -7.13
CA PRO A 113 9.72 -4.23 -7.49
C PRO A 113 10.82 -3.26 -7.04
N MET A 114 10.61 -1.96 -7.25
CA MET A 114 11.62 -0.95 -6.95
C MET A 114 11.77 -0.76 -5.43
N THR A 115 10.66 -0.76 -4.69
CA THR A 115 10.69 -0.60 -3.24
C THR A 115 11.26 -1.83 -2.52
N LEU A 116 11.02 -3.05 -3.03
CA LEU A 116 11.69 -4.26 -2.53
C LEU A 116 13.19 -4.26 -2.81
N ALA A 117 13.63 -3.67 -3.92
CA ALA A 117 15.04 -3.63 -4.34
C ALA A 117 15.90 -2.64 -3.54
N LEU A 118 15.28 -1.62 -2.92
CA LEU A 118 16.01 -0.51 -2.29
C LEU A 118 16.89 -0.96 -1.11
N LEU A 119 16.37 -1.82 -0.23
CA LEU A 119 17.10 -2.33 0.93
C LEU A 119 18.27 -3.27 0.57
N PRO A 120 18.11 -4.28 -0.32
CA PRO A 120 19.24 -5.09 -0.78
C PRO A 120 20.26 -4.27 -1.55
N LEU A 121 19.84 -3.29 -2.36
CA LEU A 121 20.76 -2.43 -3.08
C LEU A 121 21.61 -1.57 -2.13
N LEU A 122 20.99 -0.92 -1.14
CA LEU A 122 21.74 -0.20 -0.11
C LEU A 122 22.71 -1.12 0.63
N SER A 123 22.28 -2.34 0.96
CA SER A 123 23.12 -3.32 1.66
C SER A 123 24.31 -3.76 0.80
N LEU A 124 24.09 -4.00 -0.50
CA LEU A 124 25.14 -4.36 -1.46
C LEU A 124 26.19 -3.26 -1.56
N LEU A 125 25.76 -2.00 -1.72
CA LEU A 125 26.65 -0.84 -1.79
C LEU A 125 27.39 -0.63 -0.46
N GLY A 126 26.70 -0.78 0.67
CA GLY A 126 27.29 -0.68 1.99
C GLY A 126 28.38 -1.72 2.23
N PHE A 127 28.13 -2.98 1.89
CA PHE A 127 29.14 -4.05 1.98
C PHE A 127 30.32 -3.82 1.03
N ALA A 128 30.07 -3.35 -0.19
CA ALA A 128 31.14 -3.04 -1.15
C ALA A 128 32.05 -1.93 -0.61
N ALA A 129 31.44 -0.86 -0.08
CA ALA A 129 32.17 0.25 0.52
C ALA A 129 32.97 -0.20 1.75
N LEU A 130 32.41 -1.05 2.61
CA LEU A 130 33.09 -1.59 3.80
C LEU A 130 34.23 -2.56 3.48
N ALA A 131 34.12 -3.31 2.39
CA ALA A 131 35.20 -4.18 1.91
C ALA A 131 36.43 -3.35 1.48
N ILE A 132 36.21 -2.18 0.89
CA ILE A 132 37.27 -1.27 0.44
C ILE A 132 37.79 -0.42 1.61
N TRP A 133 36.88 0.14 2.41
CA TRP A 133 37.20 1.04 3.51
C TRP A 133 36.46 0.62 4.78
N PRO A 134 37.03 -0.31 5.58
CA PRO A 134 36.40 -0.83 6.79
C PRO A 134 36.48 0.19 7.94
N ALA A 135 35.73 1.28 7.83
CA ALA A 135 35.65 2.35 8.82
C ALA A 135 34.40 2.21 9.69
N TYR A 136 34.54 2.43 11.00
CA TYR A 136 33.41 2.41 11.95
C TYR A 136 32.33 3.45 11.63
N ALA A 137 32.73 4.64 11.19
CA ALA A 137 31.77 5.67 10.78
C ALA A 137 30.90 5.20 9.60
N LEU A 138 31.51 4.56 8.60
CA LEU A 138 30.79 4.00 7.45
C LEU A 138 29.80 2.92 7.88
N LEU A 139 30.20 2.02 8.80
CA LEU A 139 29.30 1.02 9.38
C LEU A 139 28.05 1.67 10.00
N ILE A 140 28.23 2.73 10.79
CA ILE A 140 27.13 3.43 11.47
C ILE A 140 26.16 4.02 10.44
N PHE A 141 26.66 4.73 9.42
CA PHE A 141 25.81 5.32 8.39
C PHE A 141 25.05 4.27 7.57
N VAL A 142 25.71 3.18 7.17
CA VAL A 142 25.08 2.08 6.44
C VAL A 142 23.98 1.44 7.29
N GLN A 143 24.23 1.17 8.57
CA GLN A 143 23.26 0.56 9.47
C GLN A 143 22.06 1.48 9.76
N ALA A 144 22.30 2.77 9.96
CA ALA A 144 21.25 3.77 10.13
C ALA A 144 20.36 3.84 8.89
N GLY A 145 20.96 3.97 7.70
CA GLY A 145 20.23 3.97 6.43
C GLY A 145 19.43 2.69 6.21
N ARG A 146 20.03 1.53 6.49
CA ARG A 146 19.37 0.22 6.37
C ARG A 146 18.17 0.12 7.30
N ARG A 147 18.28 0.59 8.55
CA ARG A 147 17.17 0.61 9.52
C ARG A 147 16.04 1.53 9.06
N ALA A 148 16.39 2.73 8.60
CA ALA A 148 15.42 3.71 8.09
C ALA A 148 14.65 3.17 6.88
N ILE A 149 15.36 2.65 5.86
CA ILE A 149 14.73 2.08 4.66
C ILE A 149 13.90 0.84 5.01
N ASN A 150 14.40 -0.01 5.92
CA ASN A 150 13.65 -1.19 6.33
C ASN A 150 12.31 -0.81 6.98
N PHE A 151 12.31 0.16 7.88
CA PHE A 151 11.10 0.62 8.55
C PHE A 151 10.15 1.36 7.60
N ALA A 152 10.66 2.35 6.85
CA ALA A 152 9.83 3.24 6.06
C ALA A 152 9.31 2.61 4.75
N ILE A 153 10.06 1.68 4.15
CA ILE A 153 9.78 1.19 2.79
C ILE A 153 9.68 -0.32 2.74
N ALA A 154 10.72 -1.04 3.19
CA ALA A 154 10.78 -2.48 2.97
C ALA A 154 9.74 -3.26 3.77
N SER A 155 9.49 -2.86 5.03
CA SER A 155 8.51 -3.55 5.87
C SER A 155 7.08 -3.40 5.33
N PRO A 156 6.58 -2.19 5.01
CA PRO A 156 5.27 -2.03 4.37
C PRO A 156 5.18 -2.75 3.02
N THR A 157 6.22 -2.64 2.18
CA THR A 157 6.23 -3.25 0.84
C THR A 157 6.15 -4.77 0.91
N ARG A 158 6.80 -5.42 1.89
CA ARG A 158 6.69 -6.88 2.07
C ARG A 158 5.26 -7.31 2.38
N GLU A 159 4.49 -6.51 3.12
CA GLU A 159 3.09 -6.83 3.40
C GLU A 159 2.23 -6.72 2.12
N LEU A 160 2.59 -5.85 1.18
CA LEU A 160 1.91 -5.76 -0.13
C LEU A 160 2.02 -7.07 -0.94
N LEU A 161 3.10 -7.84 -0.77
CA LEU A 161 3.26 -9.13 -1.46
C LEU A 161 2.14 -10.13 -1.16
N TYR A 162 1.46 -9.98 -0.02
CA TYR A 162 0.38 -10.87 0.40
C TYR A 162 -1.01 -10.35 0.03
N VAL A 163 -1.13 -9.13 -0.49
CA VAL A 163 -2.43 -8.55 -0.86
C VAL A 163 -3.14 -9.36 -1.95
N PRO A 164 -2.45 -9.86 -3.01
CA PRO A 164 -3.09 -10.69 -4.03
C PRO A 164 -3.41 -12.12 -3.57
N LEU A 165 -2.94 -12.55 -2.39
CA LEU A 165 -3.07 -13.95 -1.97
C LEU A 165 -4.39 -14.23 -1.25
N PRO A 166 -5.03 -15.39 -1.49
CA PRO A 166 -6.19 -15.82 -0.72
C PRO A 166 -5.90 -15.91 0.78
N ARG A 167 -6.90 -15.60 1.63
CA ARG A 167 -6.74 -15.57 3.09
C ARG A 167 -6.10 -16.85 3.66
N GLY A 168 -6.54 -18.02 3.20
CA GLY A 168 -6.04 -19.31 3.69
C GLY A 168 -4.55 -19.57 3.38
N GLU A 169 -4.05 -19.09 2.25
CA GLU A 169 -2.64 -19.21 1.88
C GLU A 169 -1.77 -18.22 2.65
N LYS A 170 -2.26 -16.97 2.80
CA LYS A 170 -1.58 -15.91 3.53
C LYS A 170 -1.17 -16.34 4.95
N PHE A 171 -2.09 -16.98 5.70
CA PHE A 171 -1.80 -17.44 7.06
C PHE A 171 -0.74 -18.54 7.11
N LYS A 172 -0.80 -19.53 6.20
CA LYS A 172 0.16 -20.63 6.17
C LYS A 172 1.57 -20.15 5.83
N VAL A 173 1.67 -19.32 4.80
CA VAL A 173 2.97 -18.80 4.32
C VAL A 173 3.61 -17.90 5.36
N LYS A 174 2.85 -16.99 6.00
CA LYS A 174 3.39 -16.09 7.02
C LYS A 174 3.96 -16.87 8.22
N ASN A 175 3.21 -17.84 8.75
CA ASN A 175 3.67 -18.67 9.87
C ASN A 175 4.92 -19.48 9.52
N PHE A 176 4.98 -20.02 8.30
CA PHE A 176 6.15 -20.76 7.84
C PHE A 176 7.39 -19.86 7.73
N ILE A 177 7.24 -18.66 7.16
CA ILE A 177 8.34 -17.69 7.06
C ILE A 177 8.84 -17.28 8.45
N ASP A 178 7.93 -16.86 9.34
CA ASP A 178 8.26 -16.34 10.67
C ASP A 178 8.91 -17.40 11.57
N THR A 179 8.53 -18.67 11.41
CA THR A 179 9.03 -19.74 12.27
C THR A 179 10.22 -20.47 11.65
N PHE A 180 10.12 -20.91 10.41
CA PHE A 180 11.13 -21.76 9.81
C PHE A 180 12.23 -20.94 9.16
N VAL A 181 11.87 -20.00 8.28
CA VAL A 181 12.84 -19.24 7.49
C VAL A 181 13.67 -18.32 8.38
N PHE A 182 13.03 -17.55 9.27
CA PHE A 182 13.77 -16.67 10.18
C PHE A 182 14.67 -17.43 11.15
N ARG A 183 14.17 -18.48 11.81
CA ARG A 183 14.97 -19.24 12.78
C ARG A 183 16.14 -19.99 12.14
N ALA A 184 15.92 -20.60 10.97
CA ALA A 184 17.00 -21.24 10.23
C ALA A 184 18.04 -20.21 9.78
N GLY A 185 17.59 -19.04 9.31
CA GLY A 185 18.46 -17.93 8.92
C GLY A 185 19.36 -17.45 10.07
N ASP A 186 18.80 -17.24 11.26
CA ASP A 186 19.56 -16.82 12.44
C ASP A 186 20.63 -17.84 12.83
N GLN A 187 20.30 -19.14 12.77
CA GLN A 187 21.26 -20.20 13.07
C GLN A 187 22.39 -20.30 12.04
N ILE A 188 22.06 -20.22 10.74
CA ILE A 188 23.06 -20.20 9.67
C ILE A 188 23.97 -18.96 9.82
N GLY A 189 23.39 -17.81 10.15
CA GLY A 189 24.13 -16.57 10.40
C GLY A 189 25.10 -16.71 11.58
N ALA A 190 24.64 -17.27 12.70
CA ALA A 190 25.46 -17.49 13.89
C ALA A 190 26.63 -18.45 13.61
N LEU A 191 26.38 -19.55 12.91
CA LEU A 191 27.42 -20.50 12.50
C LEU A 191 28.44 -19.88 11.55
N THR A 192 27.98 -19.09 10.59
CA THR A 192 28.85 -18.38 9.64
C THR A 192 29.74 -17.39 10.37
N GLN A 193 29.19 -16.59 11.29
CA GLN A 193 29.96 -15.62 12.07
C GLN A 193 30.98 -16.31 12.99
N ALA A 194 30.59 -17.41 13.66
CA ALA A 194 31.50 -18.19 14.48
C ALA A 194 32.66 -18.76 13.66
N GLY A 195 32.38 -19.32 12.47
CA GLY A 195 33.39 -19.82 11.55
C GLY A 195 34.32 -18.73 11.00
N LEU A 196 33.81 -17.53 10.73
CA LEU A 196 34.64 -16.41 10.29
C LEU A 196 35.59 -15.91 11.38
N ASN A 197 35.11 -15.89 12.63
CA ASN A 197 35.92 -15.48 13.77
C ASN A 197 37.07 -16.48 14.03
N THR A 198 36.87 -17.79 13.82
CA THR A 198 37.92 -18.80 14.06
C THR A 198 39.08 -18.72 13.07
N VAL A 199 38.82 -18.28 11.83
CA VAL A 199 39.87 -18.05 10.81
C VAL A 199 40.45 -16.63 10.84
N GLY A 200 40.05 -15.79 11.81
CA GLY A 200 40.55 -14.43 11.94
C GLY A 200 40.09 -13.48 10.83
N ALA A 201 38.96 -13.77 10.18
CA ALA A 201 38.44 -12.92 9.11
C ALA A 201 38.01 -11.54 9.66
N GLY A 202 38.70 -10.49 9.22
CA GLY A 202 38.37 -9.11 9.57
C GLY A 202 37.10 -8.60 8.87
N ILE A 203 36.66 -7.40 9.24
CA ILE A 203 35.44 -6.75 8.73
C ILE A 203 35.35 -6.77 7.19
N ALA A 204 36.47 -6.54 6.49
CA ALA A 204 36.52 -6.54 5.03
C ALA A 204 36.21 -7.93 4.42
N ALA A 205 36.76 -9.01 4.99
CA ALA A 205 36.51 -10.37 4.52
C ALA A 205 35.04 -10.78 4.74
N THR A 206 34.47 -10.43 5.88
CA THR A 206 33.04 -10.63 6.17
C THR A 206 32.15 -9.81 5.23
N ALA A 207 32.55 -8.59 4.90
CA ALA A 207 31.82 -7.74 3.97
C ALA A 207 31.78 -8.31 2.55
N LEU A 208 32.89 -8.92 2.09
CA LEU A 208 32.95 -9.59 0.78
C LEU A 208 31.97 -10.77 0.67
N LEU A 209 31.76 -11.52 1.75
CA LEU A 209 30.76 -12.60 1.78
C LEU A 209 29.32 -12.06 1.76
N GLY A 210 29.09 -10.86 2.26
CA GLY A 210 27.79 -10.18 2.20
C GLY A 210 27.38 -9.79 0.77
N LEU A 211 28.34 -9.55 -0.13
CA LEU A 211 28.07 -9.13 -1.51
C LEU A 211 27.22 -10.12 -2.32
N PRO A 212 27.60 -11.40 -2.47
CA PRO A 212 26.80 -12.36 -3.23
C PRO A 212 25.42 -12.58 -2.61
N LEU A 213 25.30 -12.55 -1.29
CA LEU A 213 24.01 -12.65 -0.59
C LEU A 213 23.11 -11.46 -0.92
N CYS A 214 23.64 -10.24 -0.89
CA CYS A 214 22.86 -9.04 -1.24
C CYS A 214 22.50 -9.02 -2.73
N ALA A 215 23.37 -9.50 -3.61
CA ALA A 215 23.07 -9.64 -5.04
C ALA A 215 21.94 -10.65 -5.29
N GLY A 216 21.99 -11.82 -4.62
CA GLY A 216 20.91 -12.81 -4.67
C GLY A 216 19.59 -12.26 -4.12
N TRP A 217 19.65 -11.52 -3.00
CA TRP A 217 18.47 -10.85 -2.44
C TRP A 217 17.90 -9.78 -3.38
N LEU A 218 18.75 -9.00 -4.04
CA LEU A 218 18.33 -8.01 -5.04
C LEU A 218 17.62 -8.68 -6.23
N ALA A 219 18.18 -9.79 -6.74
CA ALA A 219 17.56 -10.58 -7.80
C ALA A 219 16.19 -11.12 -7.37
N LEU A 220 16.09 -11.66 -6.15
CA LEU A 220 14.84 -12.13 -5.57
C LEU A 220 13.80 -11.01 -5.44
N ALA A 221 14.21 -9.81 -5.00
CA ALA A 221 13.34 -8.65 -4.90
C ALA A 221 12.71 -8.26 -6.24
N PHE A 222 13.51 -8.23 -7.31
CA PHE A 222 13.00 -7.99 -8.66
C PHE A 222 12.07 -9.10 -9.15
N TRP A 223 12.43 -10.37 -8.92
CA TRP A 223 11.59 -11.50 -9.30
C TRP A 223 10.24 -11.48 -8.59
N LEU A 224 10.22 -11.29 -7.27
CA LEU A 224 9.00 -11.16 -6.46
C LEU A 224 8.16 -9.97 -6.92
N GLY A 225 8.78 -8.81 -7.17
CA GLY A 225 8.07 -7.64 -7.66
C GLY A 225 7.40 -7.88 -9.01
N ARG A 226 8.09 -8.55 -9.96
CA ARG A 226 7.50 -8.92 -11.25
C ARG A 226 6.33 -9.91 -11.06
N ARG A 227 6.48 -10.89 -10.19
CA ARG A 227 5.43 -11.88 -9.89
C ARG A 227 4.21 -11.24 -9.24
N HIS A 228 4.42 -10.34 -8.28
CA HIS A 228 3.34 -9.56 -7.66
C HIS A 228 2.54 -8.77 -8.71
N ARG A 229 3.25 -8.09 -9.64
CA ARG A 229 2.61 -7.34 -10.72
C ARG A 229 1.74 -8.25 -11.61
N GLN A 230 2.20 -9.45 -11.94
CA GLN A 230 1.41 -10.42 -12.70
C GLN A 230 0.12 -10.79 -11.95
N LEU A 231 0.23 -11.16 -10.66
CA LEU A 231 -0.90 -11.55 -9.83
C LEU A 231 -1.91 -10.43 -9.57
N THR A 232 -1.49 -9.17 -9.68
CA THR A 232 -2.39 -8.01 -9.52
C THR A 232 -3.13 -7.65 -10.81
N LEU A 233 -2.60 -8.07 -11.97
CA LEU A 233 -3.21 -7.81 -13.28
C LEU A 233 -4.22 -8.88 -13.69
N ASP A 234 -4.14 -10.07 -13.11
CA ASP A 234 -5.17 -11.09 -13.25
C ASP A 234 -6.40 -10.65 -12.41
N PRO A 235 -7.59 -10.50 -13.02
CA PRO A 235 -8.77 -10.06 -12.29
C PRO A 235 -9.04 -11.01 -11.13
N ILE A 236 -9.23 -10.45 -9.94
CA ILE A 236 -9.70 -11.16 -8.75
C ILE A 236 -10.90 -12.00 -9.20
N ALA A 237 -10.79 -13.33 -9.13
CA ALA A 237 -11.91 -14.22 -9.37
C ALA A 237 -13.09 -13.70 -8.53
N PRO A 238 -14.30 -13.57 -9.09
CA PRO A 238 -15.42 -12.93 -8.41
C PRO A 238 -15.55 -13.51 -7.01
N THR A 239 -15.60 -12.61 -6.02
CA THR A 239 -15.87 -13.00 -4.63
C THR A 239 -17.11 -13.90 -4.63
N PRO A 240 -17.08 -15.07 -3.99
CA PRO A 240 -18.27 -15.92 -3.90
C PRO A 240 -19.42 -15.09 -3.35
N ASP A 241 -20.57 -15.23 -4.00
CA ASP A 241 -21.76 -14.44 -3.77
C ASP A 241 -22.14 -14.44 -2.27
N VAL A 242 -21.94 -13.30 -1.62
CA VAL A 242 -22.24 -13.12 -0.19
C VAL A 242 -23.76 -13.11 0.05
N SER A 243 -24.58 -12.94 -1.01
CA SER A 243 -26.05 -13.03 -0.91
C SER A 243 -26.51 -14.43 -0.46
N ALA A 244 -25.70 -15.47 -0.64
CA ALA A 244 -26.01 -16.82 -0.21
C ALA A 244 -25.75 -17.10 1.29
N THR A 245 -25.15 -16.15 2.03
CA THR A 245 -24.74 -16.36 3.43
C THR A 245 -25.38 -15.41 4.44
N VAL A 246 -26.29 -14.53 4.01
CA VAL A 246 -27.12 -13.76 4.94
C VAL A 246 -28.29 -14.66 5.37
N PRO A 247 -28.34 -15.17 6.61
CA PRO A 247 -29.55 -15.83 7.09
C PRO A 247 -30.72 -14.84 6.99
N PRO A 248 -31.91 -15.26 6.53
CA PRO A 248 -33.05 -14.36 6.42
C PRO A 248 -33.28 -13.67 7.77
N SER A 249 -33.40 -12.35 7.74
CA SER A 249 -33.72 -11.54 8.91
C SER A 249 -34.97 -12.11 9.57
N ALA A 250 -34.85 -12.52 10.83
CA ALA A 250 -35.99 -12.86 11.67
C ALA A 250 -36.78 -11.57 11.97
N SER A 251 -37.60 -11.13 11.01
CA SER A 251 -38.56 -10.06 11.16
C SER A 251 -39.89 -10.54 10.61
N GLY A 252 -40.59 -11.32 11.42
CA GLY A 252 -41.91 -11.84 11.08
C GLY A 252 -42.37 -12.88 12.07
N GLU A 253 -42.69 -12.47 13.30
CA GLU A 253 -43.69 -13.10 14.19
C GLU A 253 -43.66 -12.43 15.57
N ALA A 254 -44.58 -11.50 15.82
CA ALA A 254 -45.24 -11.27 17.11
C ALA A 254 -46.10 -9.99 17.07
N HIS A 255 -47.19 -10.02 16.29
CA HIS A 255 -48.34 -9.15 16.56
C HIS A 255 -49.61 -9.87 16.10
N ALA A 256 -50.13 -10.75 16.95
CA ALA A 256 -51.55 -11.10 17.04
C ALA A 256 -51.78 -12.11 18.18
N THR A 257 -52.36 -11.64 19.29
CA THR A 257 -53.29 -12.32 20.24
C THR A 257 -53.18 -11.56 21.58
N GLY A 258 -54.22 -11.01 22.20
CA GLY A 258 -55.64 -10.93 21.91
C GLY A 258 -56.28 -10.00 22.94
N SER A 259 -57.41 -9.42 22.57
CA SER A 259 -58.34 -8.71 23.45
C SER A 259 -59.03 -9.68 24.40
N SER A 260 -59.00 -9.40 25.71
CA SER A 260 -60.13 -9.42 26.67
C SER A 260 -59.60 -9.03 28.05
#